data_AF-A0A5Q4SWH1-F1
#
_entry.id   AF-A0A5Q4SWH1-F1
#
_cell.length_a   1.000
_cell.length_b   1.000
_cell.length_c   1.000
_cell.angle_alpha   90.00
_cell.angle_beta   90.00
_cell.angle_gamma   90.00
#
_symmetry.space_group_name_H-M   'P 1'
#
loop_
_entity.id
_entity.type
_entity.pdbx_description
1 polymer ?
#
loop_
_entity_poly.entity_id
_entity_poly.type
_entity_poly.pdbx_seq_one_letter_code
_entity_poly.pdbx_strand_id
1 'polypeptide(L)'
;MRDSHRAEAERLLGRAVEEEVRRSGGRTDGQLLLSRARDELDTMAASAGEEYAAYERALDEARAGALPLSERFSRRHVGTPALVTAVAAAAAVGADMALGTATGTALGAGAVVAVAGAATTVAKVTASHWPAAHRRAGAAGQPGGPEQLRLQWLTALEVRGIRPFLDQQRMLSAAARPAKKAAAPAPRLRGADRSAAARRRSVLEQSFGHLPDPQGPFAGRREHLTRIAQWVHAAR
;
A
#
# COMPACT_ATOMS: atom_id res chain seq x y z
N MET A 1 0.36 3.50 18.38
CA MET A 1 -0.08 3.87 17.01
C MET A 1 -1.08 5.02 17.11
N ARG A 2 -1.05 6.00 16.18
CA ARG A 2 -2.00 7.13 16.16
C ARG A 2 -3.43 6.62 15.86
N ASP A 3 -4.46 7.26 16.40
CA ASP A 3 -5.86 6.80 16.28
C ASP A 3 -6.36 6.69 14.83
N SER A 4 -5.95 7.63 13.98
CA SER A 4 -6.29 7.59 12.53
C SER A 4 -5.72 6.36 11.84
N HIS A 5 -4.50 5.97 12.20
CA HIS A 5 -3.82 4.79 11.66
C HIS A 5 -4.42 3.51 12.26
N ARG A 6 -4.82 3.54 13.54
CA ARG A 6 -5.51 2.44 14.21
C ARG A 6 -6.83 2.10 13.51
N ALA A 7 -7.64 3.11 13.21
CA ALA A 7 -8.90 2.91 12.49
C ALA A 7 -8.68 2.28 11.09
N GLU A 8 -7.54 2.55 10.45
CA GLU A 8 -7.20 1.92 9.18
C GLU A 8 -6.84 0.45 9.31
N ALA A 9 -5.99 0.13 10.30
CA ALA A 9 -5.65 -1.24 10.64
C ALA A 9 -6.90 -2.06 11.01
N GLU A 10 -7.83 -1.47 11.76
CA GLU A 10 -9.11 -2.10 12.11
C GLU A 10 -10.02 -2.35 10.91
N ARG A 11 -10.05 -1.43 9.93
CA ARG A 11 -10.79 -1.64 8.67
C ARG A 11 -10.18 -2.79 7.84
N LEU A 12 -8.86 -2.89 7.81
CA LEU A 12 -8.17 -4.02 7.16
C LEU A 12 -8.52 -5.34 7.87
N LEU A 13 -8.45 -5.34 9.20
CA LEU A 13 -8.77 -6.49 10.03
C LEU A 13 -10.23 -6.95 9.86
N GLY A 14 -11.18 -6.02 9.85
CA GLY A 14 -12.60 -6.32 9.63
C GLY A 14 -12.82 -7.07 8.30
N ARG A 15 -12.24 -6.57 7.20
CA ARG A 15 -12.32 -7.24 5.89
C ARG A 15 -11.70 -8.64 5.91
N ALA A 16 -10.54 -8.80 6.55
CA ALA A 16 -9.87 -10.09 6.66
C ALA A 16 -10.70 -11.12 7.46
N VAL A 17 -11.37 -10.67 8.53
CA VAL A 17 -12.30 -11.50 9.32
C VAL A 17 -13.55 -11.85 8.52
N GLU A 18 -14.15 -10.91 7.80
CA GLU A 18 -15.30 -11.17 6.91
C GLU A 18 -14.96 -12.22 5.85
N GLU A 19 -13.77 -12.14 5.24
CA GLU A 19 -13.27 -13.17 4.35
C GLU A 19 -13.11 -14.52 5.04
N GLU A 20 -12.65 -14.54 6.29
CA GLU A 20 -12.50 -15.79 7.05
C GLU A 20 -13.84 -16.45 7.38
N VAL A 21 -14.85 -15.65 7.72
CA VAL A 21 -16.22 -16.12 7.95
C VAL A 21 -16.79 -16.71 6.66
N ARG A 22 -16.58 -16.04 5.51
CA ARG A 22 -16.95 -16.56 4.19
C ARG A 22 -16.25 -17.88 3.87
N ARG A 23 -14.92 -17.96 4.03
CA ARG A 23 -14.13 -19.20 3.81
C ARG A 23 -14.60 -20.35 4.71
N SER A 24 -14.97 -20.04 5.94
CA SER A 24 -15.42 -21.02 6.92
C SER A 24 -16.85 -21.51 6.67
N GLY A 25 -17.59 -20.91 5.74
CA GLY A 25 -18.99 -21.24 5.45
C GLY A 25 -19.90 -20.98 6.64
N GLY A 26 -19.62 -19.95 7.44
CA GLY A 26 -20.41 -19.60 8.64
C GLY A 26 -20.13 -20.45 9.88
N ARG A 27 -19.13 -21.35 9.85
CA ARG A 27 -18.73 -22.15 11.04
C ARG A 27 -18.00 -21.36 12.13
N THR A 28 -17.53 -20.16 11.79
CA THR A 28 -16.76 -19.28 12.68
C THR A 28 -17.63 -18.10 13.07
N ASP A 29 -17.73 -17.82 14.37
CA ASP A 29 -18.41 -16.61 14.86
C ASP A 29 -17.56 -15.38 14.52
N GLY A 30 -18.02 -14.59 13.55
CA GLY A 30 -17.31 -13.40 13.08
C GLY A 30 -17.23 -12.28 14.11
N GLN A 31 -18.23 -12.12 14.97
CA GLN A 31 -18.23 -11.05 15.98
C GLN A 31 -17.23 -11.38 17.09
N LEU A 32 -17.24 -12.63 17.57
CA LEU A 32 -16.28 -13.10 18.56
C LEU A 32 -14.84 -13.09 18.03
N LEU A 33 -14.64 -13.47 16.76
CA LEU A 33 -13.32 -13.43 16.14
C LEU A 33 -12.83 -11.98 16.00
N LEU A 34 -13.71 -11.06 15.59
CA LEU A 34 -13.35 -9.66 15.42
C LEU A 34 -13.04 -8.96 16.75
N SER A 35 -13.78 -9.24 17.82
CA SER A 35 -13.50 -8.67 19.14
C SER A 35 -12.13 -9.12 19.65
N ARG A 36 -11.85 -10.42 19.63
CA ARG A 36 -10.55 -10.97 20.00
C ARG A 36 -9.42 -10.41 19.15
N ALA A 37 -9.65 -10.25 17.85
CA ALA A 37 -8.65 -9.72 16.95
C ALA A 37 -8.36 -8.23 17.19
N ARG A 38 -9.35 -7.44 17.61
CA ARG A 38 -9.14 -6.04 18.01
C ARG A 38 -8.31 -5.94 19.28
N ASP A 39 -8.55 -6.83 20.24
CA ASP A 39 -7.77 -6.89 21.49
C ASP A 39 -6.29 -7.24 21.21
N GLU A 40 -6.02 -8.11 20.24
CA GLU A 40 -4.67 -8.49 19.80
C GLU A 40 -4.05 -7.57 18.73
N LEU A 41 -4.74 -6.48 18.35
CA LEU A 41 -4.30 -5.63 17.25
C LEU A 41 -2.94 -4.97 17.53
N ASP A 42 -2.67 -4.57 18.76
CA ASP A 42 -1.39 -3.94 19.12
C ASP A 42 -0.23 -4.96 19.01
N THR A 43 -0.46 -6.22 19.40
CA THR A 43 0.50 -7.32 19.23
C THR A 43 0.77 -7.58 17.74
N MET A 44 -0.29 -7.64 16.93
CA MET A 44 -0.17 -7.81 15.48
C MET A 44 0.58 -6.64 14.83
N ALA A 45 0.28 -5.40 15.25
CA ALA A 45 0.91 -4.19 14.74
C ALA A 45 2.41 -4.12 15.05
N ALA A 46 2.86 -4.69 16.17
CA ALA A 46 4.27 -4.76 16.52
C ALA A 46 5.12 -5.50 15.46
N SER A 47 4.55 -6.50 14.79
CA SER A 47 5.20 -7.24 13.69
C SER A 47 5.53 -6.40 12.45
N ALA A 48 4.82 -5.27 12.28
CA ALA A 48 4.99 -4.31 11.19
C ALA A 48 5.52 -2.95 11.71
N GLY A 49 6.18 -2.96 12.87
CA GLY A 49 6.64 -1.74 13.55
C GLY A 49 7.71 -0.97 12.78
N GLU A 50 8.60 -1.66 12.07
CA GLU A 50 9.66 -1.02 11.27
C GLU A 50 9.08 -0.22 10.10
N GLU A 51 8.10 -0.78 9.38
CA GLU A 51 7.39 -0.13 8.28
C GLU A 51 6.50 1.00 8.79
N TYR A 52 5.83 0.80 9.92
CA TYR A 52 5.06 1.85 10.56
C TYR A 52 5.95 3.04 10.95
N ALA A 53 7.12 2.78 11.52
CA ALA A 53 8.08 3.83 11.87
C ALA A 53 8.65 4.53 10.63
N ALA A 54 8.86 3.84 9.51
CA ALA A 54 9.23 4.45 8.24
C ALA A 54 8.11 5.35 7.70
N TYR A 55 6.86 4.89 7.76
CA TYR A 55 5.67 5.66 7.39
C TYR A 55 5.52 6.92 8.26
N GLU A 56 5.64 6.81 9.58
CA GLU A 56 5.57 7.97 10.48
C GLU A 56 6.68 8.98 10.22
N ARG A 57 7.93 8.53 10.02
CA ARG A 57 9.04 9.41 9.65
C ARG A 57 8.75 10.16 8.35
N ALA A 58 8.24 9.48 7.32
CA ALA A 58 7.88 10.12 6.07
C ALA A 58 6.71 11.11 6.21
N LEU A 59 5.74 10.84 7.08
CA LEU A 59 4.68 11.82 7.39
C LEU A 59 5.22 13.05 8.10
N ASP A 60 6.14 12.86 9.05
CA ASP A 60 6.71 13.96 9.81
C ASP A 60 7.68 14.78 8.94
N GLU A 61 8.46 14.17 8.05
CA GLU A 61 9.25 14.85 7.01
C GLU A 61 8.38 15.63 6.04
N ALA A 62 7.25 15.05 5.58
CA ALA A 62 6.30 15.75 4.71
C ALA A 62 5.67 16.96 5.39
N ARG A 63 5.42 16.90 6.71
CA ARG A 63 4.95 18.04 7.51
C ARG A 63 6.05 19.08 7.71
N ALA A 64 7.29 18.67 7.97
CA ALA A 64 8.43 19.57 8.14
C ALA A 64 8.80 20.29 6.84
N GLY A 65 8.72 19.61 5.70
CA GLY A 65 8.89 20.20 4.37
C GLY A 65 7.75 21.17 3.98
N ALA A 66 6.63 21.12 4.69
CA ALA A 66 5.51 22.06 4.59
C ALA A 66 5.66 23.24 5.57
N LEU A 67 6.87 23.81 5.71
CA LEU A 67 7.07 25.11 6.35
C LEU A 67 6.04 26.11 5.81
N PRO A 68 5.33 26.84 6.69
CA PRO A 68 4.16 27.58 6.29
C PRO A 68 4.57 28.67 5.30
N LEU A 69 3.79 28.80 4.21
CA LEU A 69 3.96 29.85 3.20
C LEU A 69 4.10 31.25 3.82
N SER A 70 3.57 31.47 5.03
CA SER A 70 3.71 32.70 5.81
C SER A 70 5.15 33.06 6.18
N GLU A 71 6.05 32.09 6.37
CA GLU A 71 7.48 32.35 6.59
C GLU A 71 8.20 32.72 5.28
N ARG A 72 7.81 32.10 4.16
CA ARG A 72 8.32 32.45 2.82
C ARG A 72 7.75 33.76 2.27
N PHE A 73 6.58 34.19 2.74
CA PHE A 73 5.93 35.49 2.46
C PHE A 73 6.12 36.49 3.62
N SER A 74 7.20 36.38 4.39
CA SER A 74 7.52 37.44 5.34
C SER A 74 7.70 38.79 4.60
N ARG A 75 7.26 39.89 5.23
CA ARG A 75 7.24 41.27 4.71
C ARG A 75 8.54 41.71 3.98
N ARG A 76 9.65 41.01 4.22
CA ARG A 76 10.99 41.28 3.69
C ARG A 76 11.18 40.95 2.21
N HIS A 77 10.45 39.98 1.65
CA HIS A 77 10.59 39.58 0.22
C HIS A 77 9.47 40.09 -0.69
N VAL A 78 8.37 40.59 -0.13
CA VAL A 78 7.23 41.15 -0.88
C VAL A 78 7.33 42.67 -1.01
N GLY A 79 8.04 43.35 -0.10
CA GLY A 79 8.07 44.81 -0.03
C GLY A 79 8.62 45.50 -1.29
N THR A 80 9.71 44.99 -1.85
CA THR A 80 10.37 45.59 -3.02
C THR A 80 9.57 45.47 -4.32
N PRO A 81 9.09 44.28 -4.74
CA PRO A 81 8.30 44.18 -5.97
C PRO A 81 6.93 44.85 -5.86
N ALA A 82 6.33 44.90 -4.66
CA ALA A 82 5.08 45.63 -4.42
C ALA A 82 5.27 47.15 -4.50
N LEU A 83 6.38 47.69 -3.99
CA LEU A 83 6.72 49.10 -4.13
C LEU A 83 6.98 49.48 -5.59
N VAL A 84 7.72 48.65 -6.34
CA VAL A 84 7.99 48.90 -7.77
C VAL A 84 6.68 48.92 -8.58
N THR A 85 5.75 48.00 -8.29
CA THR A 85 4.43 47.99 -8.96
C THR A 85 3.57 49.19 -8.54
N ALA A 86 3.60 49.61 -7.28
CA ALA A 86 2.90 50.81 -6.83
C ALA A 86 3.45 52.10 -7.47
N VAL A 87 4.78 52.23 -7.57
CA VAL A 87 5.44 53.38 -8.20
C VAL A 87 5.17 53.41 -9.71
N ALA A 88 5.22 52.26 -10.39
CA ALA A 88 4.88 52.18 -11.81
C ALA A 88 3.40 52.54 -12.08
N ALA A 89 2.48 52.10 -11.21
CA ALA A 89 1.07 52.46 -11.30
C ALA A 89 0.85 53.97 -11.07
N ALA A 90 1.49 54.56 -10.06
CA ALA A 90 1.41 55.99 -9.80
C ALA A 90 2.02 56.83 -10.94
N ALA A 91 3.11 56.37 -11.54
CA ALA A 91 3.73 57.01 -12.70
C ALA A 91 2.83 56.94 -13.95
N ALA A 92 2.14 55.81 -14.17
CA ALA A 92 1.18 55.66 -15.26
C ALA A 92 -0.02 56.59 -15.09
N VAL A 93 -0.57 56.69 -13.87
CA VAL A 93 -1.67 57.62 -13.54
C VAL A 93 -1.21 59.09 -13.67
N GLY A 94 0.02 59.39 -13.24
CA GLY A 94 0.60 60.73 -13.40
C GLY A 94 0.83 61.12 -14.86
N ALA A 95 1.23 60.16 -15.71
CA ALA A 95 1.39 60.36 -17.15
C ALA A 95 0.04 60.62 -17.84
N ASP A 96 -1.01 59.87 -17.48
CA ASP A 96 -2.37 60.07 -18.02
C ASP A 96 -2.96 61.44 -17.64
N MET A 97 -2.59 61.96 -16.45
CA MET A 97 -3.00 63.29 -15.98
C MET A 97 -2.21 64.44 -16.65
N ALA A 98 -0.95 64.21 -17.01
CA ALA A 98 -0.07 65.20 -17.64
C ALA A 98 -0.30 65.34 -19.16
N LEU A 99 -0.76 64.28 -19.83
CA LEU A 99 -1.02 64.29 -21.28
C LEU A 99 -2.44 64.76 -21.68
N GLY A 100 -3.29 65.14 -20.71
CA GLY A 100 -4.50 65.93 -20.95
C GLY A 100 -5.57 65.27 -21.82
N THR A 101 -6.19 64.19 -21.34
CA THR A 101 -7.37 63.60 -22.01
C THR A 101 -8.66 63.88 -21.25
N ALA A 102 -9.71 64.24 -22.00
CA ALA A 102 -11.01 64.65 -21.48
C ALA A 102 -11.63 63.60 -20.55
N THR A 103 -12.24 64.07 -19.46
CA THR A 103 -12.79 63.33 -18.32
C THR A 103 -13.73 62.15 -18.64
N GLY A 104 -14.20 61.99 -19.88
CA GLY A 104 -15.09 60.90 -20.31
C GLY A 104 -14.39 59.57 -20.68
N THR A 105 -13.12 59.59 -21.11
CA THR A 105 -12.40 58.36 -21.51
C THR A 105 -11.61 57.71 -20.36
N ALA A 106 -11.29 58.48 -19.32
CA ALA A 106 -10.52 58.01 -18.16
C ALA A 106 -11.27 56.96 -17.30
N LEU A 107 -12.61 57.06 -17.22
CA LEU A 107 -13.43 56.08 -16.48
C LEU A 107 -13.53 54.73 -17.20
N GLY A 108 -13.56 54.73 -18.54
CA GLY A 108 -13.61 53.51 -19.36
C GLY A 108 -12.28 52.75 -19.35
N ALA A 109 -11.16 53.46 -19.45
CA ALA A 109 -9.83 52.86 -19.37
C ALA A 109 -9.54 52.28 -17.97
N GLY A 110 -9.91 53.00 -16.91
CA GLY A 110 -9.76 52.54 -15.53
C GLY A 110 -10.56 51.26 -15.22
N ALA A 111 -11.78 51.14 -15.76
CA ALA A 111 -12.59 49.94 -15.61
C ALA A 111 -11.97 48.72 -16.32
N VAL A 112 -11.42 48.91 -17.53
CA VAL A 112 -10.75 47.83 -18.28
C VAL A 112 -9.47 47.38 -17.58
N VAL A 113 -8.68 48.31 -17.03
CA VAL A 113 -7.47 47.98 -16.27
C VAL A 113 -7.81 47.26 -14.96
N ALA A 114 -8.89 47.65 -14.26
CA ALA A 114 -9.34 46.96 -13.05
C ALA A 114 -9.79 45.52 -13.33
N VAL A 115 -10.53 45.29 -14.43
CA VAL A 115 -10.95 43.95 -14.85
C VAL A 115 -9.76 43.12 -15.31
N ALA A 116 -8.81 43.70 -16.05
CA ALA A 116 -7.59 43.02 -16.47
C ALA A 116 -6.69 42.66 -15.26
N GLY A 117 -6.61 43.52 -14.25
CA GLY A 117 -5.90 43.28 -13.00
C GLY A 117 -6.54 42.15 -12.16
N ALA A 118 -7.87 42.14 -12.08
CA ALA A 118 -8.60 41.06 -11.41
C ALA A 118 -8.43 39.72 -12.15
N ALA A 119 -8.52 39.72 -13.47
CA ALA A 119 -8.33 38.51 -14.27
C ALA A 119 -6.89 37.97 -14.16
N THR A 120 -5.88 38.83 -14.16
CA THR A 120 -4.48 38.40 -14.01
C THR A 120 -4.14 37.89 -12.62
N THR A 121 -4.73 38.45 -11.56
CA THR A 121 -4.55 37.91 -10.19
C THR A 121 -5.23 36.55 -10.03
N VAL A 122 -6.45 36.38 -10.55
CA VAL A 122 -7.12 35.07 -10.58
C VAL A 122 -6.35 34.08 -11.45
N ALA A 123 -5.86 34.47 -12.62
CA ALA A 123 -5.04 33.65 -13.50
C ALA A 123 -3.70 33.27 -12.84
N LYS A 124 -3.07 34.17 -12.09
CA LYS A 124 -1.82 33.91 -11.36
C LYS A 124 -2.04 33.00 -10.17
N VAL A 125 -3.11 33.22 -9.40
CA VAL A 125 -3.52 32.32 -8.32
C VAL A 125 -3.82 30.94 -8.89
N THR A 126 -4.53 30.87 -10.03
CA THR A 126 -4.89 29.61 -10.68
C THR A 126 -3.74 28.86 -11.33
N ALA A 127 -2.85 29.58 -12.00
CA ALA A 127 -1.61 29.04 -12.53
C ALA A 127 -0.61 28.66 -11.43
N SER A 128 -0.72 29.21 -10.21
CA SER A 128 0.16 28.85 -9.09
C SER A 128 -0.31 27.61 -8.33
N HIS A 129 -1.61 27.32 -8.31
CA HIS A 129 -2.17 26.15 -7.64
C HIS A 129 -2.24 24.89 -8.52
N TRP A 130 -2.31 25.05 -9.84
CA TRP A 130 -2.29 23.93 -10.80
C TRP A 130 -0.99 23.09 -10.75
N PRO A 131 0.23 23.69 -10.69
CA PRO A 131 1.48 22.95 -10.55
C PRO A 131 1.61 22.31 -9.17
N ALA A 132 1.02 22.89 -8.12
CA ALA A 132 1.05 22.31 -6.78
C ALA A 132 0.17 21.06 -6.67
N ALA A 133 -0.99 21.04 -7.33
CA ALA A 133 -1.83 19.84 -7.45
C ALA A 133 -1.15 18.73 -8.27
N HIS A 134 -0.49 19.09 -9.39
CA HIS A 134 0.23 18.12 -10.22
C HIS A 134 1.49 17.58 -9.53
N ARG A 135 2.20 18.40 -8.74
CA ARG A 135 3.32 17.93 -7.89
C ARG A 135 2.87 16.97 -6.80
N ARG A 136 1.68 17.16 -6.21
CA ARG A 136 1.11 16.23 -5.22
C ARG A 136 0.68 14.90 -5.85
N ALA A 137 0.08 14.93 -7.04
CA ALA A 137 -0.24 13.72 -7.80
C ALA A 137 1.02 12.95 -8.25
N GLY A 138 2.07 13.67 -8.67
CA GLY A 138 3.37 13.08 -8.99
C GLY A 138 4.09 12.51 -7.76
N ALA A 139 4.05 13.19 -6.62
CA ALA A 139 4.65 12.73 -5.37
C ALA A 139 3.95 11.48 -4.78
N ALA A 140 2.65 11.31 -5.03
CA ALA A 140 1.92 10.10 -4.64
C ALA A 140 2.36 8.85 -5.41
N GLY A 141 2.96 9.01 -6.59
CA GLY A 141 3.50 7.92 -7.42
C GLY A 141 5.03 7.77 -7.36
N GLN A 142 5.74 8.61 -6.59
CA GLN A 142 7.19 8.50 -6.45
C GLN A 142 7.56 7.31 -5.55
N PRO A 143 8.54 6.47 -5.96
CA PRO A 143 9.07 5.44 -5.08
C PRO A 143 9.60 6.07 -3.79
N GLY A 144 9.07 5.63 -2.64
CA GLY A 144 9.40 6.15 -1.31
C GLY A 144 8.45 7.22 -0.76
N GLY A 145 7.35 7.55 -1.46
CA GLY A 145 6.34 8.47 -0.94
C GLY A 145 5.61 7.94 0.31
N PRO A 146 5.01 8.82 1.14
CA PRO A 146 4.31 8.42 2.36
C PRO A 146 3.15 7.47 2.08
N GLU A 147 2.50 7.58 0.91
CA GLU A 147 1.41 6.68 0.53
C GLU A 147 1.93 5.28 0.18
N GLN A 148 3.10 5.16 -0.45
CA GLN A 148 3.71 3.85 -0.69
C GLN A 148 4.14 3.20 0.62
N LEU A 149 4.73 3.98 1.55
CA LEU A 149 5.11 3.47 2.87
C LEU A 149 3.88 3.05 3.69
N ARG A 150 2.75 3.76 3.55
CA ARG A 150 1.46 3.35 4.11
C ARG A 150 1.02 1.99 3.58
N LEU A 151 1.03 1.80 2.26
CA LEU A 151 0.67 0.53 1.64
C LEU A 151 1.63 -0.60 2.05
N GLN A 152 2.93 -0.31 2.12
CA GLN A 152 3.95 -1.26 2.60
C GLN A 152 3.68 -1.67 4.05
N TRP A 153 3.38 -0.72 4.93
CA TRP A 153 3.02 -0.99 6.32
C TRP A 153 1.74 -1.84 6.43
N LEU A 154 0.68 -1.50 5.71
CA LEU A 154 -0.57 -2.28 5.74
C LEU A 154 -0.38 -3.69 5.18
N THR A 155 0.44 -3.84 4.13
CA THR A 155 0.80 -5.15 3.58
C THR A 155 1.61 -5.97 4.57
N ALA A 156 2.58 -5.35 5.24
CA ALA A 156 3.36 -5.97 6.31
C ALA A 156 2.48 -6.43 7.47
N LEU A 157 1.53 -5.60 7.90
CA LEU A 157 0.54 -5.92 8.91
C LEU A 157 -0.34 -7.10 8.51
N GLU A 158 -0.80 -7.14 7.26
CA GLU A 158 -1.61 -8.25 6.75
C GLU A 158 -0.84 -9.57 6.75
N VAL A 159 0.39 -9.56 6.23
CA VAL A 159 1.19 -10.76 6.00
C VAL A 159 1.80 -11.30 7.29
N ARG A 160 2.33 -10.44 8.16
CA ARG A 160 3.05 -10.84 9.39
C ARG A 160 2.21 -10.76 10.66
N GLY A 161 1.14 -9.95 10.68
CA GLY A 161 0.24 -9.82 11.83
C GLY A 161 -1.05 -10.62 11.65
N ILE A 162 -1.89 -10.18 10.72
CA ILE A 162 -3.29 -10.63 10.60
C ILE A 162 -3.38 -12.09 10.12
N ARG A 163 -2.66 -12.48 9.06
CA ARG A 163 -2.69 -13.85 8.54
C ARG A 163 -2.26 -14.88 9.57
N PRO A 164 -1.09 -14.74 10.23
CA PRO A 164 -0.67 -15.67 11.28
C PRO A 164 -1.67 -15.76 12.44
N PHE A 165 -2.28 -14.64 12.86
CA PHE A 165 -3.33 -14.66 13.87
C PHE A 165 -4.54 -15.51 13.42
N LEU A 166 -5.05 -15.29 12.20
CA LEU A 166 -6.18 -16.06 11.67
C LEU A 166 -5.83 -17.55 11.51
N ASP A 167 -4.61 -17.87 11.09
CA ASP A 167 -4.09 -19.24 11.06
C ASP A 167 -4.08 -19.91 12.43
N GLN A 168 -3.62 -19.20 13.46
CA GLN A 168 -3.65 -19.70 14.83
C GLN A 168 -5.08 -19.93 15.32
N GLN A 169 -6.02 -19.01 15.03
CA GLN A 169 -7.43 -19.19 15.39
C GLN A 169 -8.06 -20.40 14.66
N ARG A 170 -7.68 -20.66 13.39
CA ARG A 170 -8.06 -21.87 12.67
C ARG A 170 -7.54 -23.13 13.35
N MET A 171 -6.28 -23.14 13.77
CA MET A 171 -5.68 -24.28 14.47
C MET A 171 -6.37 -24.55 15.81
N LEU A 172 -6.63 -23.50 16.59
CA LEU A 172 -7.32 -23.61 17.89
C LEU A 172 -8.75 -24.10 17.74
N SER A 173 -9.50 -23.59 16.77
CA SER A 173 -10.86 -24.04 16.49
C SER A 173 -10.91 -25.48 15.97
N ALA A 174 -9.93 -25.90 15.16
CA ALA A 174 -9.79 -27.28 14.72
C ALA A 174 -9.46 -28.24 15.88
N ALA A 175 -8.58 -27.84 16.79
CA ALA A 175 -8.18 -28.63 17.97
C ALA A 175 -9.31 -28.73 19.02
N ALA A 176 -10.10 -27.66 19.19
CA ALA A 176 -11.24 -27.63 20.11
C ALA A 176 -12.44 -28.44 19.61
N ARG A 177 -12.42 -28.89 18.35
CA ARG A 177 -13.52 -29.66 17.78
C ARG A 177 -13.50 -31.07 18.39
N PRO A 178 -14.53 -31.48 19.16
CA PRO A 178 -14.58 -32.83 19.70
C PRO A 178 -14.55 -33.81 18.52
N ALA A 179 -13.73 -34.86 18.63
CA ALA A 179 -13.69 -35.95 17.68
C ALA A 179 -15.14 -36.38 17.45
N LYS A 180 -15.66 -36.11 16.24
CA LYS A 180 -17.05 -36.39 15.91
C LYS A 180 -17.28 -37.84 16.30
N LYS A 181 -18.13 -38.07 17.31
CA LYS A 181 -18.46 -39.39 17.82
C LYS A 181 -18.67 -40.26 16.60
N ALA A 182 -17.76 -41.23 16.39
CA ALA A 182 -17.84 -42.13 15.24
C ALA A 182 -19.22 -42.76 15.29
N ALA A 183 -20.13 -42.27 14.44
CA ALA A 183 -21.39 -42.92 14.22
C ALA A 183 -21.02 -44.25 13.56
N ALA A 184 -21.32 -45.33 14.29
CA ALA A 184 -20.94 -46.73 14.09
C ALA A 184 -19.55 -47.13 14.64
N PRO A 185 -19.47 -48.23 15.42
CA PRO A 185 -18.19 -48.82 15.78
C PRO A 185 -17.52 -49.28 14.49
N ALA A 186 -16.36 -48.70 14.18
CA ALA A 186 -15.51 -49.23 13.11
C ALA A 186 -15.24 -50.72 13.42
N PRO A 187 -15.48 -51.65 12.49
CA PRO A 187 -15.17 -53.05 12.71
C PRO A 187 -13.67 -53.15 13.00
N ARG A 188 -13.36 -53.68 14.19
CA ARG A 188 -11.98 -53.92 14.63
C ARG A 188 -11.29 -54.78 13.57
N LEU A 189 -10.41 -54.18 12.77
CA LEU A 189 -9.59 -54.87 11.78
C LEU A 189 -8.57 -55.75 12.52
N ARG A 190 -8.99 -56.95 12.92
CA ARG A 190 -8.07 -58.07 13.10
C ARG A 190 -7.58 -58.48 11.72
N GLY A 191 -6.35 -58.08 11.40
CA GLY A 191 -5.68 -58.43 10.16
C GLY A 191 -5.44 -57.19 9.31
N ALA A 192 -4.16 -56.82 9.14
CA ALA A 192 -3.74 -55.76 8.25
C ALA A 192 -4.43 -55.89 6.88
N ASP A 193 -5.03 -54.79 6.42
CA ASP A 193 -5.84 -54.69 5.22
C ASP A 193 -5.04 -55.07 3.96
N ARG A 194 -4.99 -56.37 3.65
CA ARG A 194 -4.31 -56.93 2.47
C ARG A 194 -4.82 -56.31 1.17
N SER A 195 -6.10 -55.94 1.12
CA SER A 195 -6.74 -55.27 -0.01
C SER A 195 -6.20 -53.85 -0.21
N ALA A 196 -5.94 -53.09 0.86
CA ALA A 196 -5.24 -51.80 0.74
C ALA A 196 -3.77 -51.98 0.32
N ALA A 197 -3.07 -53.00 0.83
CA ALA A 197 -1.71 -53.29 0.42
C ALA A 197 -1.60 -53.71 -1.06
N ALA A 198 -2.55 -54.53 -1.55
CA ALA A 198 -2.62 -54.95 -2.94
C ALA A 198 -2.89 -53.76 -3.88
N ARG A 199 -3.83 -52.88 -3.52
CA ARG A 199 -4.09 -51.64 -4.29
C ARG A 199 -2.88 -50.71 -4.32
N ARG A 200 -2.10 -50.62 -3.24
CA ARG A 200 -0.84 -49.85 -3.26
C ARG A 200 0.19 -50.47 -4.19
N ARG A 201 0.33 -51.79 -4.23
CA ARG A 201 1.25 -52.47 -5.16
C ARG A 201 0.85 -52.25 -6.61
N SER A 202 -0.43 -52.39 -6.96
CA SER A 202 -0.89 -52.19 -8.33
C SER A 202 -0.70 -50.74 -8.81
N VAL A 203 -0.94 -49.75 -7.94
CA VAL A 203 -0.72 -48.33 -8.27
C VAL A 203 0.76 -48.03 -8.47
N LEU A 204 1.64 -48.59 -7.64
CA LEU A 204 3.08 -48.43 -7.81
C LEU A 204 3.58 -49.09 -9.09
N GLU A 205 3.17 -50.33 -9.37
CA GLU A 205 3.51 -51.03 -10.63
C GLU A 205 3.06 -50.25 -11.87
N GLN A 206 1.86 -49.67 -11.83
CA GLN A 206 1.36 -48.82 -12.93
C GLN A 206 2.15 -47.52 -13.08
N SER A 207 2.61 -46.92 -11.99
CA SER A 207 3.48 -45.75 -12.03
C SER A 207 4.85 -46.06 -12.63
N PHE A 208 5.41 -47.25 -12.37
CA PHE A 208 6.70 -47.66 -12.93
C PHE A 208 6.61 -48.02 -14.42
N GLY A 209 5.43 -48.38 -14.93
CA GLY A 209 5.19 -48.61 -16.36
C GLY A 209 5.22 -47.35 -17.24
N HIS A 210 5.20 -46.16 -16.64
CA HIS A 210 5.29 -44.87 -17.34
C HIS A 210 6.70 -44.28 -17.35
N LEU A 211 7.71 -44.96 -16.76
CA LEU A 211 9.08 -44.48 -16.88
C LEU A 211 9.64 -44.73 -18.29
N PRO A 212 10.43 -43.79 -18.83
CA PRO A 212 11.15 -44.01 -20.08
C PRO A 212 12.08 -45.23 -19.97
N ASP A 213 12.21 -45.98 -21.06
CA ASP A 213 13.05 -47.17 -21.13
C ASP A 213 14.46 -46.89 -20.59
N PRO A 214 14.94 -47.65 -19.58
CA PRO A 214 16.28 -47.51 -19.04
C PRO A 214 17.39 -47.89 -20.03
N GLN A 215 17.11 -48.17 -21.31
CA GLN A 215 18.12 -48.32 -22.36
C GLN A 215 18.39 -47.03 -23.16
N GLY A 216 17.82 -45.88 -22.76
CA GLY A 216 18.13 -44.60 -23.37
C GLY A 216 19.61 -44.20 -23.20
N PRO A 217 20.17 -43.33 -24.06
CA PRO A 217 21.60 -43.00 -24.05
C PRO A 217 22.09 -42.51 -22.69
N PHE A 218 21.25 -41.89 -21.86
CA PHE A 218 21.64 -41.36 -20.55
C PHE A 218 21.49 -42.33 -19.37
N ALA A 219 21.08 -43.57 -19.61
CA ALA A 219 20.98 -44.57 -18.56
C ALA A 219 22.36 -44.98 -18.02
N GLY A 220 22.51 -45.05 -16.70
CA GLY A 220 23.77 -45.41 -16.04
C GLY A 220 24.88 -44.34 -16.04
N ARG A 221 24.76 -43.26 -16.81
CA ARG A 221 25.80 -42.21 -16.94
C ARG A 221 25.75 -41.13 -15.84
N ARG A 222 25.37 -41.51 -14.61
CA ARG A 222 25.27 -40.58 -13.47
C ARG A 222 26.60 -39.91 -13.14
N GLU A 223 27.69 -40.67 -13.12
CA GLU A 223 29.03 -40.15 -12.83
C GLU A 223 29.51 -39.12 -13.86
N HIS A 224 29.18 -39.33 -15.14
CA HIS A 224 29.55 -38.41 -16.22
C HIS A 224 28.76 -37.09 -16.11
N LEU A 225 27.47 -37.16 -15.78
CA LEU A 225 26.64 -35.98 -15.54
C LEU A 225 27.11 -35.19 -14.31
N THR A 226 27.51 -35.88 -13.23
CA THR A 226 28.08 -35.24 -12.04
C THR A 226 29.39 -34.51 -12.37
N ARG A 227 30.26 -35.11 -13.20
CA ARG A 227 31.50 -34.47 -13.64
C ARG A 227 31.26 -33.21 -14.48
N ILE A 228 30.27 -33.25 -15.39
CA ILE A 228 29.87 -32.07 -16.18
C ILE A 228 29.33 -30.97 -15.26
N ALA A 229 28.48 -31.32 -14.28
CA ALA A 229 27.95 -30.36 -13.33
C ALA A 229 29.06 -29.69 -12.49
N GLN A 230 30.07 -30.45 -12.08
CA GLN A 230 31.24 -29.91 -11.38
C GLN A 230 32.02 -28.91 -12.23
N TRP A 231 32.24 -29.19 -13.51
CA TRP A 231 32.90 -28.25 -14.42
C TRP A 231 32.08 -26.97 -14.65
N VAL A 232 30.75 -27.08 -14.74
CA VAL A 232 29.87 -25.91 -14.90
C VAL A 232 29.84 -25.05 -13.63
N HIS A 233 29.87 -25.67 -12.45
CA HIS A 233 29.95 -24.92 -11.19
C HIS A 233 31.32 -24.30 -10.92
N ALA A 234 32.40 -24.94 -11.38
CA ALA A 234 33.75 -24.37 -11.27
C ALA A 234 34.01 -23.21 -12.26
N ALA A 235 33.23 -23.13 -13.34
CA ALA A 235 33.35 -22.09 -14.36
C ALA A 235 32.46 -20.85 -14.11
N ARG A 236 31.70 -20.83 -13.00
CA ARG A 236 30.84 -19.72 -12.59
C ARG A 236 31.41 -19.06 -11.35
#